data_AF-A0A1E7G8L7-F1
#
_entry.id   AF-A0A1E7G8L7-F1
#
_cell.length_a   1.000
_cell.length_b   1.000
_cell.length_c   1.000
_cell.angle_alpha   90.00
_cell.angle_beta   90.00
_cell.angle_gamma   90.00
#
_symmetry.space_group_name_H-M   'P 1'
#
loop_
_entity.id
_entity.type
_entity.pdbx_description
1 polymer ?
#
loop_
_entity_poly.entity_id
_entity_poly.type
_entity_poly.pdbx_seq_one_letter_code
_entity_poly.pdbx_strand_id
1 'polypeptide(L)'
;MLIIPILGPLTIWGYVVRLVNEFIEGRYDEPVKLDIIEDLKLGIIMFLKAIPFIVASIILFLVASYINTTLVIIFLLLEMFIAPILIVNFFRKQTIESLFEFDILKVVKDNFGDYIVAFLKQLVLSIIFLILSFILIGIPALYFTNSIFIANLYGNFIEQKHTQTVKAQSNEPLIA
;
A
#
# COMPACT_ATOMS: atom_id res chain seq x y z
N MET A 1 -10.68 -28.29 -8.75
CA MET A 1 -9.67 -27.98 -7.72
C MET A 1 -8.69 -26.85 -8.10
N LEU A 2 -8.86 -26.14 -9.23
CA LEU A 2 -7.95 -25.06 -9.67
C LEU A 2 -8.40 -23.64 -9.29
N ILE A 3 -9.59 -23.51 -8.68
CA ILE A 3 -10.23 -22.22 -8.38
C ILE A 3 -9.71 -21.62 -7.05
N ILE A 4 -9.46 -22.48 -6.05
CA ILE A 4 -8.97 -22.08 -4.71
C ILE A 4 -7.64 -21.29 -4.76
N PRO A 5 -6.60 -21.69 -5.53
CA PRO A 5 -5.32 -20.98 -5.54
C PRO A 5 -5.37 -19.59 -6.20
N ILE A 6 -6.45 -19.24 -6.90
CA ILE A 6 -6.61 -17.92 -7.53
C ILE A 6 -7.58 -17.06 -6.71
N LEU A 7 -8.74 -17.61 -6.31
CA LEU A 7 -9.73 -16.85 -5.56
C LEU A 7 -9.24 -16.50 -4.14
N GLY A 8 -8.52 -17.41 -3.48
CA GLY A 8 -8.01 -17.17 -2.11
C GLY A 8 -7.14 -15.92 -2.00
N PRO A 9 -6.06 -15.79 -2.80
CA PRO A 9 -5.23 -14.59 -2.81
C PRO A 9 -5.99 -13.31 -3.17
N LEU A 10 -6.95 -13.38 -4.09
CA LEU A 10 -7.77 -12.23 -4.46
C LEU A 10 -8.69 -11.79 -3.32
N THR A 11 -9.33 -12.72 -2.61
CA THR A 11 -10.10 -12.40 -1.40
C THR A 11 -9.21 -11.75 -0.35
N ILE A 12 -8.01 -12.30 -0.09
CA ILE A 12 -7.06 -11.70 0.86
C ILE A 12 -6.66 -10.29 0.42
N TRP A 13 -6.45 -10.06 -0.88
CA TRP A 13 -6.11 -8.75 -1.41
C TRP A 13 -7.21 -7.71 -1.16
N GLY A 14 -8.47 -8.04 -1.43
CA GLY A 14 -9.59 -7.13 -1.14
C GLY A 14 -9.73 -6.84 0.36
N TYR A 15 -9.53 -7.86 1.20
CA TYR A 15 -9.50 -7.69 2.65
C TYR A 15 -8.40 -6.72 3.10
N VAL A 16 -7.18 -6.86 2.56
CA VAL A 16 -6.05 -5.96 2.83
C VAL A 16 -6.38 -4.53 2.45
N VAL A 17 -7.07 -4.31 1.31
CA VAL A 17 -7.50 -2.96 0.88
C VAL A 17 -8.42 -2.33 1.92
N ARG A 18 -9.40 -3.06 2.46
CA ARG A 18 -10.29 -2.55 3.52
C ARG A 18 -9.52 -2.29 4.82
N LEU A 19 -8.67 -3.24 5.23
CA LEU A 19 -7.85 -3.12 6.43
C LEU A 19 -6.96 -1.88 6.39
N VAL A 20 -6.26 -1.66 5.27
CA VAL A 20 -5.38 -0.50 5.08
C VAL A 20 -6.16 0.81 5.19
N ASN A 21 -7.38 0.87 4.66
CA ASN A 21 -8.20 2.08 4.79
C ASN A 21 -8.62 2.36 6.24
N GLU A 22 -8.92 1.35 7.06
CA GLU A 22 -9.16 1.58 8.50
C GLU A 22 -7.92 2.14 9.20
N PHE A 23 -6.70 1.70 8.82
CA PHE A 23 -5.46 2.27 9.35
C PHE A 23 -5.18 3.70 8.87
N ILE A 24 -5.52 4.02 7.63
CA ILE A 24 -5.44 5.41 7.12
C ILE A 24 -6.40 6.33 7.88
N GLU A 25 -7.59 5.84 8.20
CA GLU A 25 -8.65 6.61 8.86
C GLU A 25 -8.53 6.60 10.40
N GLY A 26 -7.58 5.86 10.95
CA GLY A 26 -7.34 5.78 12.39
C GLY A 26 -8.37 4.95 13.17
N ARG A 27 -9.14 4.09 12.48
CA ARG A 27 -10.26 3.29 13.03
C ARG A 27 -9.90 1.81 13.18
N TYR A 28 -8.82 1.51 13.88
CA TYR A 28 -8.31 0.14 14.05
C TYR A 28 -8.71 -0.50 15.40
N ASP A 29 -9.75 0.02 16.06
CA ASP A 29 -10.22 -0.47 17.37
C ASP A 29 -10.87 -1.87 17.28
N GLU A 30 -11.48 -2.19 16.14
CA GLU A 30 -12.05 -3.51 15.86
C GLU A 30 -11.40 -4.16 14.63
N PRO A 31 -11.15 -5.48 14.66
CA PRO A 31 -10.63 -6.17 13.49
C PRO A 31 -11.67 -6.19 12.38
N VAL A 32 -11.28 -5.74 11.19
CA VAL A 32 -12.10 -5.89 9.98
C VAL A 32 -12.46 -7.37 9.82
N LYS A 33 -13.75 -7.66 9.69
CA LYS A 33 -14.24 -9.02 9.47
C LYS A 33 -14.09 -9.38 8.00
N LEU A 34 -13.54 -10.57 7.75
CA LEU A 34 -13.45 -11.12 6.40
C LEU A 34 -14.85 -11.32 5.84
N ASP A 35 -15.16 -10.68 4.71
CA ASP A 35 -16.36 -10.91 3.93
C ASP A 35 -15.93 -11.50 2.59
N ILE A 36 -16.06 -12.81 2.45
CA ILE A 36 -15.50 -13.55 1.32
C ILE A 36 -16.00 -12.99 -0.03
N ILE A 37 -17.27 -12.58 -0.12
CA ILE A 37 -17.88 -12.15 -1.37
C ILE A 37 -17.45 -10.72 -1.69
N GLU A 38 -17.57 -9.81 -0.73
CA GLU A 38 -17.17 -8.42 -0.93
C GLU A 38 -15.66 -8.28 -1.16
N ASP A 39 -14.86 -8.99 -0.37
CA ASP A 39 -13.40 -8.97 -0.48
C ASP A 39 -12.92 -9.61 -1.78
N LEU A 40 -13.56 -10.68 -2.26
CA LEU A 40 -13.22 -11.25 -3.57
C LEU A 40 -13.51 -10.25 -4.70
N LYS A 41 -14.68 -9.61 -4.67
CA LYS A 41 -15.08 -8.62 -5.67
C LYS A 41 -14.11 -7.44 -5.68
N LEU A 42 -13.82 -6.89 -4.50
CA LEU A 42 -12.87 -5.79 -4.36
C LEU A 42 -11.47 -6.20 -4.80
N GLY A 43 -11.03 -7.39 -4.41
CA GLY A 43 -9.75 -7.97 -4.78
C GLY A 43 -9.55 -8.08 -6.29
N ILE A 44 -10.55 -8.61 -7.00
CA ILE A 44 -10.55 -8.67 -8.47
C ILE A 44 -10.45 -7.28 -9.09
N ILE A 45 -11.28 -6.33 -8.63
CA ILE A 45 -11.28 -4.95 -9.17
C ILE A 45 -9.92 -4.29 -8.96
N MET A 46 -9.36 -4.41 -7.76
CA MET A 46 -8.08 -3.81 -7.42
C MET A 46 -6.93 -4.49 -8.16
N PHE A 47 -6.96 -5.82 -8.33
CA PHE A 47 -5.97 -6.52 -9.14
C PHE A 47 -6.00 -6.04 -10.60
N LEU A 48 -7.19 -5.96 -11.21
CA LEU A 48 -7.35 -5.47 -12.59
C LEU A 48 -6.83 -4.03 -12.75
N LYS A 49 -7.11 -3.16 -11.77
CA LYS A 49 -6.61 -1.77 -11.75
C LYS A 49 -5.09 -1.68 -11.56
N ALA A 50 -4.46 -2.67 -10.92
CA ALA A 50 -3.02 -2.71 -10.76
C ALA A 50 -2.27 -3.19 -12.02
N ILE A 51 -2.96 -3.85 -12.97
CA ILE A 51 -2.33 -4.42 -14.19
C ILE A 51 -1.48 -3.39 -14.95
N PRO A 52 -1.95 -2.16 -15.25
CA PRO A 52 -1.14 -1.20 -16.00
C PRO A 52 0.19 -0.87 -15.31
N PHE A 53 0.18 -0.76 -13.97
CA PHE A 53 1.38 -0.52 -13.19
C PHE A 53 2.31 -1.73 -13.18
N ILE A 54 1.77 -2.94 -13.00
CA ILE A 54 2.55 -4.19 -13.04
C ILE A 54 3.24 -4.33 -14.41
N VAL A 55 2.52 -4.08 -15.50
CA VAL A 55 3.08 -4.13 -16.86
C VAL A 55 4.19 -3.09 -17.03
N ALA A 56 3.99 -1.86 -16.55
CA ALA A 56 5.02 -0.82 -16.58
C ALA A 56 6.28 -1.22 -15.79
N SER A 57 6.12 -1.72 -14.55
CA SER A 57 7.23 -2.23 -13.72
C SER A 57 8.00 -3.36 -14.41
N ILE A 58 7.30 -4.34 -15.01
CA ILE A 58 7.93 -5.44 -15.72
C ILE A 58 8.75 -4.93 -16.90
N ILE A 59 8.21 -4.01 -17.70
CA ILE A 59 8.94 -3.41 -18.83
C ILE A 59 10.20 -2.69 -18.34
N LEU A 60 10.09 -1.86 -17.30
CA LEU A 60 11.23 -1.15 -16.72
C LEU A 60 12.31 -2.10 -16.19
N PHE A 61 11.91 -3.17 -15.51
CA PHE A 61 12.82 -4.21 -15.03
C PHE A 61 13.56 -4.88 -16.20
N LEU A 62 12.84 -5.27 -17.26
CA LEU A 62 13.44 -5.90 -18.45
C LEU A 62 14.44 -4.96 -19.15
N VAL A 63 14.11 -3.67 -19.25
CA VAL A 63 15.02 -2.66 -19.81
C VAL A 63 16.27 -2.51 -18.94
N ALA A 64 16.12 -2.39 -17.62
CA ALA A 64 17.25 -2.32 -16.70
C ALA A 64 18.16 -3.56 -16.81
N SER A 65 17.55 -4.75 -16.88
CA SER A 65 18.24 -6.04 -17.04
C SER A 65 18.97 -6.16 -18.37
N TYR A 66 18.44 -5.56 -19.44
CA TYR A 66 19.09 -5.53 -20.74
C TYR A 66 20.35 -4.65 -20.74
N ILE A 67 20.35 -3.56 -19.98
CA ILE A 67 21.48 -2.61 -19.95
C ILE A 67 22.63 -3.14 -19.08
N ASN A 68 22.39 -3.37 -17.78
CA ASN A 68 23.37 -4.00 -16.88
C ASN A 68 22.75 -4.37 -15.51
N THR A 69 23.45 -5.24 -14.77
CA THR A 69 23.03 -5.70 -13.44
C THR A 69 22.95 -4.57 -12.40
N THR A 70 23.79 -3.54 -12.49
CA THR A 70 23.77 -2.41 -11.55
C THR A 70 22.44 -1.66 -11.60
N LEU A 71 21.90 -1.42 -12.80
CA LEU A 71 20.60 -0.77 -12.98
C LEU A 71 19.45 -1.63 -12.46
N VAL A 72 19.54 -2.96 -12.57
CA VAL A 72 18.56 -3.87 -11.95
C VAL A 72 18.55 -3.69 -10.43
N ILE A 73 19.73 -3.66 -9.81
CA ILE A 73 19.83 -3.46 -8.35
C ILE A 73 19.24 -2.10 -7.95
N ILE A 74 19.56 -1.04 -8.69
CA ILE A 74 19.01 0.30 -8.43
C ILE A 74 17.48 0.29 -8.57
N PHE A 75 16.95 -0.31 -9.64
CA PHE A 75 15.51 -0.42 -9.86
C PHE A 75 14.81 -1.17 -8.72
N LEU A 76 15.34 -2.33 -8.32
CA LEU A 76 14.78 -3.11 -7.21
C LEU A 76 14.80 -2.36 -5.88
N LEU A 77 15.88 -1.63 -5.60
CA LEU A 77 15.97 -0.80 -4.39
C LEU A 77 14.96 0.35 -4.41
N LEU A 78 14.79 1.01 -5.57
CA LEU A 78 13.80 2.06 -5.74
C LEU A 78 12.39 1.51 -5.60
N GLU A 79 12.06 0.40 -6.27
CA GLU A 79 10.73 -0.21 -6.21
C GLU A 79 10.41 -0.68 -4.78
N MET A 80 11.36 -1.32 -4.09
CA MET A 80 11.21 -1.72 -2.68
C MET A 80 10.91 -0.51 -1.76
N PHE A 81 11.50 0.64 -2.03
CA PHE A 81 11.33 1.84 -1.21
C PHE A 81 10.11 2.68 -1.57
N ILE A 82 9.78 2.78 -2.86
CA ILE A 82 8.75 3.67 -3.42
C ILE A 82 7.40 2.96 -3.54
N ALA A 83 7.38 1.67 -3.91
CA ALA A 83 6.14 0.94 -4.10
C ALA A 83 5.25 0.91 -2.85
N PRO A 84 5.74 0.78 -1.60
CA PRO A 84 4.87 0.73 -0.43
C PRO A 84 3.94 1.93 -0.29
N ILE A 85 4.43 3.16 -0.50
CA ILE A 85 3.61 4.37 -0.39
C ILE A 85 2.66 4.52 -1.58
N LEU A 86 3.08 4.12 -2.79
CA LEU A 86 2.22 4.12 -3.98
C LEU A 86 1.08 3.10 -3.84
N ILE A 87 1.36 1.92 -3.31
CA ILE A 87 0.37 0.87 -3.04
C ILE A 87 -0.65 1.34 -2.00
N VAL A 88 -0.21 2.03 -0.95
CA VAL A 88 -1.12 2.61 0.05
C VAL A 88 -1.99 3.72 -0.55
N ASN A 89 -1.42 4.62 -1.36
CA ASN A 89 -2.19 5.62 -2.11
C ASN A 89 -3.22 4.96 -3.04
N PHE A 90 -2.83 3.86 -3.68
CA PHE A 90 -3.71 3.04 -4.51
C PHE A 90 -4.84 2.37 -3.73
N PHE A 91 -4.56 1.80 -2.56
CA PHE A 91 -5.59 1.24 -1.71
C PHE A 91 -6.57 2.29 -1.21
N ARG A 92 -6.08 3.52 -0.97
CA ARG A 92 -6.91 4.66 -0.57
C ARG A 92 -7.82 5.13 -1.69
N LYS A 93 -7.25 5.45 -2.86
CA LYS A 93 -7.96 6.08 -3.96
C LYS A 93 -8.68 5.09 -4.85
N GLN A 94 -8.21 3.84 -4.90
CA GLN A 94 -8.75 2.76 -5.72
C GLN A 94 -8.87 3.11 -7.21
N THR A 95 -7.98 3.95 -7.74
CA THR A 95 -7.93 4.33 -9.17
C THR A 95 -6.61 3.88 -9.79
N ILE A 96 -6.60 3.62 -11.11
CA ILE A 96 -5.36 3.24 -11.80
C ILE A 96 -4.30 4.35 -11.68
N GLU A 97 -4.74 5.61 -11.82
CA GLU A 97 -3.88 6.80 -11.79
C GLU A 97 -3.11 6.93 -10.48
N SER A 98 -3.69 6.53 -9.35
CA SER A 98 -3.07 6.67 -8.03
C SER A 98 -1.77 5.87 -7.83
N LEU A 99 -1.53 4.82 -8.63
CA LEU A 99 -0.23 4.12 -8.66
C LEU A 99 0.86 4.92 -9.39
N PHE A 100 0.49 5.91 -10.19
CA PHE A 100 1.40 6.78 -10.97
C PHE A 100 1.50 8.20 -10.38
N GLU A 101 0.84 8.47 -9.27
CA GLU A 101 0.91 9.77 -8.57
C GLU A 101 2.19 9.88 -7.74
N PHE A 102 3.32 10.12 -8.41
CA PHE A 102 4.62 10.27 -7.75
C PHE A 102 4.74 11.53 -6.88
N ASP A 103 3.77 12.45 -6.94
CA ASP A 103 3.70 13.59 -6.00
C ASP A 103 3.58 13.13 -4.54
N ILE A 104 3.07 11.92 -4.29
CA ILE A 104 3.02 11.34 -2.94
C ILE A 104 4.41 11.16 -2.32
N LEU A 105 5.45 11.08 -3.15
CA LEU A 105 6.84 10.97 -2.68
C LEU A 105 7.34 12.26 -2.02
N LYS A 106 6.67 13.40 -2.21
CA LYS A 106 6.94 14.62 -1.43
C LYS A 106 6.73 14.36 0.06
N VAL A 107 5.73 13.56 0.44
CA VAL A 107 5.49 13.20 1.84
C VAL A 107 6.63 12.37 2.41
N VAL A 108 7.15 11.43 1.62
CA VAL A 108 8.34 10.64 1.99
C VAL A 108 9.56 11.54 2.13
N LYS A 109 9.76 12.49 1.21
CA LYS A 109 10.87 13.44 1.25
C LYS A 109 10.79 14.36 2.47
N ASP A 110 9.62 14.93 2.74
CA ASP A 110 9.41 15.93 3.80
C ASP A 110 9.38 15.29 5.20
N ASN A 111 9.04 14.01 5.30
CA ASN A 111 8.95 13.25 6.55
C ASN A 111 9.83 12.00 6.49
N PHE A 112 11.04 12.12 5.93
CA PHE A 112 11.93 11.00 5.63
C PHE A 112 12.23 10.14 6.87
N GLY A 113 12.49 10.78 8.02
CA GLY A 113 12.76 10.08 9.28
C GLY A 113 11.61 9.15 9.69
N ASP A 114 10.37 9.68 9.69
CA ASP A 114 9.18 8.91 10.05
C ASP A 114 8.90 7.80 9.04
N TYR A 115 9.13 8.07 7.76
CA TYR A 115 9.01 7.07 6.70
C TYR A 115 9.98 5.91 6.89
N ILE A 116 11.26 6.20 7.15
CA ILE A 116 12.27 5.17 7.43
C ILE A 116 11.88 4.34 8.65
N VAL A 117 11.39 4.96 9.73
CA VAL A 117 10.93 4.23 10.92
C VAL A 117 9.74 3.33 10.59
N ALA A 118 8.75 3.81 9.83
CA ALA A 118 7.60 3.00 9.42
C ALA A 118 8.02 1.83 8.51
N PHE A 119 8.92 2.07 7.56
CA PHE A 119 9.47 1.07 6.66
C PHE A 119 10.28 0.00 7.41
N LEU A 120 11.14 0.40 8.36
CA LEU A 120 11.90 -0.54 9.19
C LEU A 120 10.99 -1.38 10.09
N LYS A 121 9.97 -0.78 10.70
CA LYS A 121 8.96 -1.52 11.48
C LYS A 121 8.26 -2.58 10.62
N GLN A 122 7.91 -2.21 9.38
CA GLN A 122 7.34 -3.15 8.43
C GLN A 122 8.30 -4.30 8.15
N LEU A 123 9.57 -4.04 7.82
CA LEU A 123 10.56 -5.09 7.56
C LEU A 123 10.74 -6.05 8.74
N VAL A 124 10.88 -5.52 9.95
CA VAL A 124 11.02 -6.34 11.17
C VAL A 124 9.79 -7.25 11.33
N LEU A 125 8.59 -6.70 11.13
CA LEU A 125 7.35 -7.45 11.26
C LEU A 125 7.20 -8.53 10.17
N SER A 126 7.58 -8.22 8.92
CA SER A 126 7.61 -9.19 7.83
C SER A 126 8.56 -10.35 8.12
N ILE A 127 9.73 -10.11 8.73
CA ILE A 127 10.66 -11.16 9.16
C ILE A 127 10.05 -12.03 10.26
N ILE A 128 9.41 -11.43 11.26
CA ILE A 128 8.73 -12.17 12.34
C ILE A 128 7.65 -13.09 11.74
N PHE A 129 6.81 -12.58 10.84
CA PHE A 129 5.78 -13.40 10.21
C PHE A 129 6.30 -14.41 9.20
N LEU A 130 7.42 -14.13 8.55
CA LEU A 130 8.13 -15.12 7.74
C LEU A 130 8.58 -16.30 8.58
N ILE A 131 9.13 -16.07 9.79
CA ILE A 131 9.47 -17.15 10.72
C ILE A 131 8.20 -17.88 11.19
N LEU A 132 7.10 -17.16 11.46
CA LEU A 132 5.83 -17.78 11.85
C LEU A 132 5.09 -18.47 10.69
N SER A 133 5.57 -18.34 9.44
CA SER A 133 4.94 -18.97 8.27
C SER A 133 5.01 -20.50 8.33
N PHE A 134 6.00 -21.05 9.04
CA PHE A 134 6.08 -22.48 9.36
C PHE A 134 4.87 -22.99 10.16
N ILE A 135 4.18 -22.12 10.89
CA ILE A 135 3.00 -22.42 11.71
C ILE A 135 1.70 -22.12 10.94
N LEU A 136 1.75 -21.98 9.60
CA LEU A 136 0.65 -21.64 8.68
C LEU A 136 0.06 -20.22 8.87
N ILE A 137 0.03 -19.70 10.10
CA ILE A 137 -0.50 -18.37 10.47
C ILE A 137 0.37 -17.22 9.93
N GLY A 138 1.67 -17.46 9.70
CA GLY A 138 2.57 -16.41 9.22
C GLY A 138 2.29 -15.96 7.78
N ILE A 139 1.76 -16.83 6.90
CA ILE A 139 1.48 -16.43 5.50
C ILE A 139 0.35 -15.39 5.43
N PRO A 140 -0.84 -15.61 6.02
CA PRO A 140 -1.87 -14.57 6.07
C PRO A 140 -1.39 -13.29 6.75
N ALA A 141 -0.66 -13.42 7.86
CA ALA A 141 -0.14 -12.28 8.60
C ALA A 141 0.84 -11.42 7.78
N LEU A 142 1.72 -12.05 6.99
CA LEU A 142 2.60 -11.37 6.03
C LEU A 142 1.83 -10.47 5.05
N TYR A 143 0.70 -10.95 4.52
CA TYR A 143 -0.14 -10.14 3.63
C TYR A 143 -0.81 -8.97 4.36
N PHE A 144 -1.27 -9.19 5.59
CA PHE A 144 -1.98 -8.17 6.36
C PHE A 144 -1.07 -7.03 6.84
N THR A 145 0.17 -7.34 7.23
CA THR A 145 1.01 -6.35 7.91
C THR A 145 1.98 -5.61 7.00
N ASN A 146 2.07 -6.01 5.72
CA ASN A 146 2.97 -5.42 4.72
C ASN A 146 2.55 -4.01 4.24
N SER A 147 1.58 -3.35 4.89
CA SER A 147 1.21 -1.98 4.53
C SER A 147 0.70 -1.13 5.71
N ILE A 148 0.52 -1.72 6.90
CA ILE A 148 -0.15 -1.05 8.03
C ILE A 148 0.62 0.17 8.54
N PHE A 149 1.94 0.06 8.70
CA PHE A 149 2.74 1.19 9.22
C PHE A 149 2.81 2.35 8.22
N ILE A 150 2.92 2.03 6.93
CA ILE A 150 2.91 3.02 5.85
C ILE A 150 1.50 3.63 5.69
N ALA A 151 0.44 2.85 5.88
CA ALA A 151 -0.95 3.32 5.90
C ALA A 151 -1.22 4.31 7.03
N ASN A 152 -0.78 4.01 8.25
CA ASN A 152 -0.89 4.92 9.38
C ASN A 152 -0.10 6.21 9.15
N LEU A 153 1.13 6.10 8.60
CA LEU A 153 1.93 7.26 8.21
C LEU A 153 1.23 8.11 7.15
N TYR A 154 0.65 7.46 6.13
CA TYR A 154 -0.12 8.10 5.09
C TYR A 154 -1.31 8.89 5.68
N GLY A 155 -2.10 8.27 6.56
CA GLY A 155 -3.23 8.93 7.23
C GLY A 155 -2.82 10.18 8.01
N ASN A 156 -1.72 10.10 8.76
CA ASN A 156 -1.23 11.20 9.58
C ASN A 156 -0.70 12.38 8.76
N PHE A 157 -0.02 12.14 7.64
CA PHE A 157 0.63 13.23 6.88
C PHE A 157 -0.15 13.72 5.67
N ILE A 158 -1.10 12.95 5.16
CA ILE A 158 -1.84 13.30 3.94
C ILE A 158 -3.29 13.62 4.28
N GLU A 159 -4.03 12.68 4.86
CA GLU A 159 -5.47 12.86 5.11
C GLU A 159 -5.75 13.88 6.22
N GLN A 160 -5.00 13.82 7.33
CA GLN A 160 -5.19 14.77 8.44
C GLN A 160 -4.74 16.19 8.06
N LYS A 161 -3.62 16.35 7.33
CA LYS A 161 -3.20 17.66 6.81
C LYS A 161 -4.21 18.19 5.80
N HIS A 162 -4.71 17.37 4.88
CA HIS A 162 -5.73 17.82 3.92
C HIS A 162 -7.03 18.24 4.63
N THR A 163 -7.48 17.48 5.62
CA THR A 163 -8.66 17.80 6.42
C THR A 163 -8.49 19.11 7.21
N GLN A 164 -7.30 19.34 7.76
CA GLN A 164 -6.98 20.59 8.47
C GLN A 164 -6.93 21.79 7.52
N THR A 165 -6.32 21.65 6.33
CA THR A 165 -6.27 22.71 5.32
C THR A 165 -7.66 23.08 4.79
N VAL A 166 -8.53 22.08 4.52
CA VAL A 166 -9.90 22.32 4.06
C VAL A 166 -10.74 23.02 5.14
N LYS A 167 -10.60 22.62 6.42
CA LYS A 167 -11.26 23.31 7.54
C LYS A 167 -10.76 24.73 7.74
N ALA A 168 -9.47 24.99 7.51
CA ALA A 168 -8.92 26.35 7.59
C ALA A 168 -9.50 27.25 6.48
N GLN A 169 -9.60 26.73 5.25
CA GLN A 169 -10.17 27.44 4.11
C GLN A 169 -11.69 27.67 4.23
N SER A 170 -12.44 26.73 4.82
CA SER A 170 -13.88 26.92 5.05
C SER A 170 -14.21 27.90 6.18
N ASN A 171 -13.23 28.20 7.04
CA ASN A 171 -13.37 29.09 8.18
C ASN A 171 -12.76 30.48 7.94
N GLU A 172 -12.19 30.75 6.76
CA GLU A 172 -11.86 32.11 6.35
C GLU A 172 -13.18 32.88 6.11
N PRO A 173 -13.41 34.03 6.78
CA PRO A 173 -14.59 34.82 6.51
C PRO A 173 -14.51 35.30 5.06
N LEU A 174 -15.62 35.18 4.32
CA LEU A 174 -15.84 35.88 3.05
C LEU A 174 -15.51 37.35 3.29
N ILE A 175 -14.32 37.78 2.88
CA ILE A 175 -13.98 39.20 2.83
C ILE A 175 -14.85 39.77 1.72
N ALA A 176 -15.89 40.49 2.14
CA ALA A 176 -16.78 41.28 1.31
C ALA A 176 -16.05 42.50 0.72
#